data_AF-A0AAW0CDN6-F1
#
_entry.id   AF-A0AAW0CDN6-F1
#
_cell.length_a   1.000
_cell.length_b   1.000
_cell.length_c   1.000
_cell.angle_alpha   90.00
_cell.angle_beta   90.00
_cell.angle_gamma   90.00
#
_symmetry.space_group_name_H-M   'P 1'
#
loop_
_entity.id
_entity.type
_entity.pdbx_description
1 polymer ?
#
loop_
_entity_poly.entity_id
_entity_poly.type
_entity_poly.pdbx_seq_one_letter_code
_entity_poly.pdbx_strand_id
1 'polypeptide(L)'
;MMLNFLPSTGSRAVPVYCASVSSLILFLHATIASFVPPLVQASSSTDSVNATVFYKKLDSFSLPVTLARLFGCAVLVALAFIGIVQENTNLSFSNISCQLCLVYVYTFVLASIPALSRRWSAEATRHLKAILIVICLTLAYRNLFPLATYGLPEQDISEGWLLWVKLALTTAIGVVLPLLLPREPSWHKVADPIHSPEETSSLISLVTYSFLNPTVSLASRLPHLPYDLLPPLASRNDARYLKTETFPVGLSHN
;
A
#
# COMPACT_ATOMS: atom_id res chain seq x y z
N MET A 1 32.31 -15.22 -19.98
CA MET A 1 31.94 -15.51 -18.57
C MET A 1 30.43 -15.62 -18.52
N MET A 2 29.93 -16.85 -18.68
CA MET A 2 28.49 -17.16 -18.80
C MET A 2 27.87 -17.10 -17.41
N LEU A 3 27.21 -15.98 -17.08
CA LEU A 3 26.21 -15.99 -16.02
C LEU A 3 25.01 -16.74 -16.59
N ASN A 4 24.81 -17.97 -16.13
CA ASN A 4 23.57 -18.71 -16.33
C ASN A 4 22.43 -17.92 -15.67
N PHE A 5 21.85 -16.99 -16.43
CA PHE A 5 20.59 -16.38 -16.10
C PHE A 5 19.57 -17.50 -15.91
N LEU A 6 18.83 -17.44 -14.81
CA LEU A 6 17.77 -18.39 -14.49
C LEU A 6 16.93 -18.71 -15.74
N PRO A 7 16.43 -19.96 -15.88
CA PRO A 7 15.53 -20.30 -16.98
C PRO A 7 14.42 -19.24 -17.05
N SER A 8 14.15 -18.73 -18.26
CA SER A 8 13.22 -17.61 -18.51
C SER A 8 11.81 -17.82 -17.90
N THR A 9 11.46 -19.07 -17.63
CA THR A 9 10.26 -19.49 -16.92
C THR A 9 10.27 -19.13 -15.43
N GLY A 10 11.43 -19.19 -14.77
CA GLY A 10 11.58 -18.94 -13.34
C GLY A 10 11.34 -17.47 -12.95
N SER A 11 11.78 -16.51 -13.76
CA SER A 11 11.57 -15.08 -13.48
C SER A 11 10.11 -14.65 -13.56
N ARG A 12 9.30 -15.32 -14.40
CA ARG A 12 7.85 -15.03 -14.52
C ARG A 12 7.04 -15.59 -13.34
N ALA A 13 7.57 -16.58 -12.62
CA ALA A 13 6.90 -17.19 -11.48
C ALA A 13 7.08 -16.41 -10.16
N VAL A 14 8.02 -15.46 -10.11
CA VAL A 14 8.31 -14.67 -8.89
C VAL A 14 7.05 -13.99 -8.31
N PRO A 15 6.20 -13.30 -9.10
CA PRO A 15 4.97 -12.72 -8.57
C PRO A 15 3.97 -13.76 -8.05
N VAL A 16 3.97 -14.96 -8.63
CA VAL A 16 3.08 -16.07 -8.25
C VAL A 16 3.45 -16.60 -6.87
N TYR A 17 4.75 -16.80 -6.61
CA TYR A 17 5.25 -17.19 -5.29
C TYR A 17 5.02 -16.09 -4.24
N CYS A 18 5.23 -14.82 -4.59
CA CYS A 18 4.94 -13.73 -3.68
C CYS A 18 3.44 -13.63 -3.35
N ALA A 19 2.56 -13.86 -4.33
CA ALA A 19 1.12 -13.87 -4.11
C ALA A 19 0.68 -15.04 -3.20
N SER A 20 1.26 -16.24 -3.39
CA SER A 20 0.94 -17.40 -2.52
C SER A 20 1.40 -17.17 -1.09
N VAL A 21 2.62 -16.66 -0.88
CA VAL A 21 3.13 -16.28 0.44
C VAL A 21 2.27 -15.20 1.08
N SER A 22 1.89 -14.16 0.32
CA SER A 22 1.00 -13.11 0.83
C SER A 22 -0.38 -13.64 1.23
N SER A 23 -0.93 -14.60 0.48
CA SER A 23 -2.20 -15.25 0.82
C SER A 23 -2.10 -16.04 2.12
N LEU A 24 -1.01 -16.78 2.32
CA LEU A 24 -0.75 -17.52 3.57
C LEU A 24 -0.60 -16.57 4.77
N ILE A 25 0.14 -15.47 4.62
CA ILE A 25 0.31 -14.46 5.67
C ILE A 25 -1.04 -13.83 6.01
N LEU A 26 -1.87 -13.51 5.01
CA LEU A 26 -3.19 -12.93 5.22
C LEU A 26 -4.11 -13.92 5.93
N PHE A 27 -4.08 -15.20 5.55
CA PHE A 27 -4.85 -16.25 6.22
C PHE A 27 -4.43 -16.41 7.69
N LEU A 28 -3.12 -16.37 7.97
CA LEU A 28 -2.59 -16.40 9.33
C LEU A 28 -3.01 -15.16 10.14
N HIS A 29 -2.94 -13.97 9.54
CA HIS A 29 -3.43 -12.75 10.20
C HIS A 29 -4.94 -12.80 10.47
N ALA A 30 -5.71 -13.36 9.53
CA ALA A 30 -7.15 -13.50 9.65
C ALA A 30 -7.53 -14.51 10.75
N THR A 31 -6.82 -15.63 10.86
CA THR A 31 -7.04 -16.60 11.94
C THR A 31 -6.67 -15.99 13.29
N ILE A 32 -5.48 -15.37 13.44
CA ILE A 32 -5.10 -14.70 14.70
C ILE A 32 -6.11 -13.61 15.10
N ALA A 33 -6.52 -12.75 14.16
CA ALA A 33 -7.49 -11.69 14.42
C ALA A 33 -8.92 -12.22 14.70
N SER A 34 -9.23 -13.47 14.35
CA SER A 34 -10.47 -14.15 14.73
C SER A 34 -10.42 -14.71 16.16
N PHE A 35 -9.22 -15.06 16.65
CA PHE A 35 -9.01 -15.59 18.01
C PHE A 35 -8.85 -14.49 19.07
N VAL A 36 -8.44 -13.28 18.67
CA VAL A 36 -8.37 -12.13 19.58
C VAL A 36 -9.71 -11.39 19.53
N PRO A 37 -10.59 -11.51 20.55
CA PRO A 37 -11.79 -10.68 20.60
C PRO A 37 -11.35 -9.21 20.67
N PRO A 38 -12.03 -8.30 19.95
CA PRO A 38 -11.73 -6.88 20.07
C PRO A 38 -11.93 -6.49 21.52
N LEU A 39 -10.86 -6.08 22.20
CA LEU A 39 -10.96 -5.52 23.55
C LEU A 39 -11.92 -4.33 23.44
N VAL A 40 -13.12 -4.53 23.98
CA VAL A 40 -14.18 -3.52 24.05
C VAL A 40 -13.59 -2.31 24.74
N GLN A 41 -13.34 -1.28 23.96
CA GLN A 41 -12.77 -0.04 24.43
C GLN A 41 -13.93 0.88 24.75
N ALA A 42 -14.17 1.12 26.05
CA ALA A 42 -15.13 2.10 26.52
C ALA A 42 -14.74 3.48 25.96
N SER A 43 -15.51 3.97 24.99
CA SER A 43 -15.34 5.29 24.38
C SER A 43 -16.24 6.30 25.07
N SER A 44 -15.65 7.41 25.51
CA SER A 44 -16.37 8.57 26.01
C SER A 44 -17.24 9.19 24.91
N SER A 45 -18.44 9.64 25.28
CA SER A 45 -19.44 10.21 24.37
C SER A 45 -18.93 11.39 23.53
N THR A 46 -17.94 12.14 24.00
CA THR A 46 -17.28 13.24 23.29
C THR A 46 -16.40 12.79 22.11
N ASP A 47 -15.80 11.60 22.17
CA ASP A 47 -14.98 11.06 21.08
C ASP A 47 -15.84 10.68 19.87
N SER A 48 -17.09 10.27 20.10
CA SER A 48 -18.01 9.82 19.06
C SER A 48 -18.41 10.93 18.07
N VAL A 49 -18.58 12.17 18.55
CA VAL A 49 -19.01 13.30 17.72
C VAL A 49 -17.87 13.84 16.87
N ASN A 50 -16.67 13.99 17.43
CA ASN A 50 -15.49 14.42 16.67
C ASN A 50 -15.05 13.36 15.65
N ALA A 51 -15.14 12.08 16.03
CA ALA A 51 -14.80 11.00 15.13
C ALA A 51 -15.78 10.94 13.94
N THR A 52 -17.10 11.06 14.14
CA THR A 52 -18.09 11.04 13.04
C THR A 52 -17.91 12.17 12.01
N VAL A 53 -17.61 13.39 12.44
CA VAL A 53 -17.32 14.52 11.54
C VAL A 53 -16.01 14.31 10.76
N PHE A 54 -14.98 13.80 11.43
CA PHE A 54 -13.71 13.49 10.81
C PHE A 54 -13.81 12.30 9.84
N TYR A 55 -14.55 11.24 10.18
CA TYR A 55 -14.82 10.11 9.29
C TYR A 55 -15.51 10.56 8.00
N LYS A 56 -16.46 11.49 8.08
CA LYS A 56 -17.12 12.07 6.91
C LYS A 56 -16.14 12.84 6.01
N LYS A 57 -15.12 13.49 6.59
CA LYS A 57 -14.07 14.22 5.84
C LYS A 57 -13.01 13.28 5.26
N LEU A 58 -12.65 12.22 5.97
CA LEU A 58 -11.72 11.18 5.51
C LEU A 58 -12.33 10.32 4.39
N ASP A 59 -13.62 9.99 4.48
CA ASP A 59 -14.34 9.26 3.41
C ASP A 59 -14.35 10.00 2.09
N SER A 60 -14.46 11.33 2.12
CA SER A 60 -14.47 12.12 0.88
C SER A 60 -13.15 12.03 0.11
N PHE A 61 -12.01 11.85 0.78
CA PHE A 61 -10.69 11.73 0.14
C PHE A 61 -10.28 10.27 -0.10
N SER A 62 -10.76 9.32 0.69
CA SER A 62 -10.39 7.90 0.55
C SER A 62 -11.17 7.19 -0.57
N LEU A 63 -12.43 7.56 -0.80
CA LEU A 63 -13.28 6.99 -1.85
C LEU A 63 -12.74 7.14 -3.29
N PRO A 64 -12.30 8.33 -3.76
CA PRO A 64 -11.77 8.45 -5.12
C PRO A 64 -10.51 7.60 -5.31
N VAL A 65 -9.72 7.41 -4.25
CA VAL A 65 -8.50 6.60 -4.26
C VAL A 65 -8.82 5.12 -4.38
N THR A 66 -9.75 4.63 -3.58
CA THR A 66 -10.15 3.22 -3.62
C THR A 66 -10.76 2.89 -4.98
N LEU A 67 -11.59 3.79 -5.53
CA LEU A 67 -12.14 3.66 -6.87
C LEU A 67 -11.05 3.69 -7.96
N ALA A 68 -10.09 4.61 -7.89
CA ALA A 68 -8.97 4.66 -8.84
C ALA A 68 -8.13 3.37 -8.80
N ARG A 69 -7.87 2.82 -7.61
CA ARG A 69 -7.18 1.54 -7.45
C ARG A 69 -8.00 0.37 -8.02
N LEU A 70 -9.29 0.33 -7.73
CA LEU A 70 -10.21 -0.71 -8.22
C LEU A 70 -10.27 -0.69 -9.75
N PHE A 71 -10.48 0.49 -10.34
CA PHE A 71 -10.48 0.68 -11.79
C PHE A 71 -9.15 0.25 -12.41
N GLY A 72 -8.03 0.67 -11.82
CA GLY A 72 -6.71 0.28 -12.28
C GLY A 72 -6.47 -1.23 -12.25
N CYS A 73 -6.89 -1.92 -11.18
CA CYS A 73 -6.79 -3.38 -11.09
C CYS A 73 -7.73 -4.08 -12.08
N ALA A 74 -8.93 -3.55 -12.32
CA ALA A 74 -9.86 -4.09 -13.33
C ALA A 74 -9.27 -4.01 -14.74
N VAL A 75 -8.63 -2.90 -15.09
CA VAL A 75 -7.93 -2.74 -16.37
C VAL A 75 -6.76 -3.73 -16.49
N LEU A 76 -5.99 -3.96 -15.43
CA LEU A 76 -4.91 -4.96 -15.45
C LEU A 76 -5.43 -6.38 -15.69
N VAL A 77 -6.56 -6.76 -15.07
CA VAL A 77 -7.22 -8.06 -15.33
C VAL A 77 -7.68 -8.16 -16.79
N ALA A 78 -8.29 -7.10 -17.34
CA ALA A 78 -8.71 -7.08 -18.73
C ALA A 78 -7.52 -7.23 -19.70
N LEU A 79 -6.41 -6.53 -19.43
CA LEU A 79 -5.17 -6.65 -20.22
C LEU A 79 -4.55 -8.05 -20.12
N ALA A 80 -4.62 -8.69 -18.95
CA ALA A 80 -4.17 -10.06 -18.77
C ALA A 80 -5.03 -11.05 -19.57
N PHE A 81 -6.35 -10.86 -19.59
CA PHE A 81 -7.27 -11.68 -20.36
C PHE A 81 -7.06 -11.55 -21.87
N ILE A 82 -6.89 -10.32 -22.36
CA ILE A 82 -6.59 -10.05 -23.79
C ILE A 82 -5.30 -10.77 -24.21
N GLY A 83 -4.26 -10.74 -23.35
CA GLY A 83 -3.01 -11.46 -23.61
C GLY A 83 -3.21 -12.97 -23.79
N ILE A 84 -4.02 -13.61 -22.94
CA ILE A 84 -4.32 -15.06 -23.04
C ILE A 84 -5.04 -15.38 -24.35
N VAL A 85 -6.03 -14.55 -24.73
CA VAL A 85 -6.81 -14.74 -25.95
C VAL A 85 -5.93 -14.59 -27.19
N GLN A 86 -5.03 -13.60 -27.21
CA GLN A 86 -4.13 -13.36 -28.34
C GLN A 86 -3.11 -14.49 -28.51
N GLU A 87 -2.64 -15.07 -27.40
CA GLU A 87 -1.66 -16.16 -27.40
C GLU A 87 -2.30 -17.54 -27.75
N ASN A 88 -3.64 -17.62 -27.88
CA ASN A 88 -4.41 -18.86 -28.11
C ASN A 88 -3.99 -20.01 -27.18
N THR A 89 -3.60 -19.69 -25.94
CA THR A 89 -3.13 -20.68 -24.98
C THR A 89 -4.30 -21.42 -24.33
N ASN A 90 -4.14 -22.73 -24.14
CA ASN A 90 -5.11 -23.49 -23.34
C ASN A 90 -5.14 -22.96 -21.90
N LEU A 91 -6.33 -22.90 -21.29
CA LEU A 91 -6.54 -22.55 -19.88
C LEU A 91 -6.06 -23.68 -18.95
N SER A 92 -4.76 -23.93 -18.93
CA SER A 92 -4.12 -24.89 -18.04
C SER A 92 -3.33 -24.16 -16.94
N PHE A 93 -3.44 -24.65 -15.70
CA PHE A 93 -2.68 -24.12 -14.56
C PHE A 93 -1.15 -24.25 -14.72
N SER A 94 -0.70 -25.10 -15.64
CA SER A 94 0.72 -25.20 -16.01
C SER A 94 1.21 -24.00 -16.82
N ASN A 95 0.31 -23.22 -17.43
CA ASN A 95 0.68 -22.08 -18.25
C ASN A 95 0.92 -20.84 -17.37
N ILE A 96 2.09 -20.22 -17.57
CA ILE A 96 2.53 -19.04 -16.83
C ILE A 96 1.56 -17.86 -17.04
N SER A 97 1.05 -17.66 -18.26
CA SER A 97 0.05 -16.62 -18.57
C SER A 97 -1.22 -16.77 -17.72
N CYS A 98 -1.65 -18.02 -17.46
CA CYS A 98 -2.80 -18.31 -16.59
C CYS A 98 -2.49 -17.99 -15.12
N GLN A 99 -1.29 -18.36 -14.64
CA GLN A 99 -0.86 -18.06 -13.27
C GLN A 99 -0.77 -16.54 -13.01
N LEU A 100 -0.26 -15.77 -13.97
CA LEU A 100 -0.21 -14.31 -13.87
C LEU A 100 -1.61 -13.69 -13.87
N CYS A 101 -2.54 -14.22 -14.66
CA CYS A 101 -3.94 -13.81 -14.62
C CYS A 101 -4.55 -14.01 -13.23
N LEU A 102 -4.30 -15.15 -12.58
CA LEU A 102 -4.75 -15.40 -11.20
C LEU A 102 -4.17 -14.39 -10.21
N VAL A 103 -2.91 -13.99 -10.37
CA VAL A 103 -2.31 -12.93 -9.53
C VAL A 103 -3.03 -11.60 -9.73
N TYR A 104 -3.34 -11.19 -10.97
CA TYR A 104 -4.09 -9.96 -11.22
C TYR A 104 -5.53 -10.03 -10.67
N VAL A 105 -6.20 -11.17 -10.81
CA VAL A 105 -7.52 -11.39 -10.19
C VAL A 105 -7.43 -11.27 -8.67
N TYR A 106 -6.39 -11.84 -8.05
CA TYR A 106 -6.15 -11.70 -6.62
C TYR A 106 -5.95 -10.22 -6.21
N THR A 107 -5.21 -9.44 -6.99
CA THR A 107 -5.06 -7.99 -6.73
C THR A 107 -6.40 -7.24 -6.85
N PHE A 108 -7.27 -7.62 -7.78
CA PHE A 108 -8.61 -7.04 -7.91
C PHE A 108 -9.51 -7.36 -6.70
N VAL A 109 -9.46 -8.59 -6.20
CA VAL A 109 -10.16 -8.98 -4.96
C VAL A 109 -9.62 -8.16 -3.78
N LEU A 110 -8.30 -8.07 -3.63
CA LEU A 110 -7.68 -7.26 -2.57
C LEU A 110 -8.03 -5.77 -2.67
N ALA A 111 -8.17 -5.23 -3.88
CA ALA A 111 -8.60 -3.85 -4.10
C ALA A 111 -10.08 -3.62 -3.73
N SER A 112 -10.90 -4.67 -3.76
CA SER A 112 -12.33 -4.62 -3.40
C SER A 112 -12.56 -4.67 -1.88
N ILE A 113 -11.68 -5.31 -1.12
CA ILE A 113 -11.81 -5.46 0.35
C ILE A 113 -11.90 -4.08 1.07
N PRO A 114 -11.07 -3.08 0.75
CA PRO A 114 -11.19 -1.72 1.30
C PRO A 114 -12.54 -1.04 1.05
N ALA A 115 -13.22 -1.37 -0.05
CA ALA A 115 -14.52 -0.80 -0.38
C ALA A 115 -15.66 -1.46 0.40
N LEU A 116 -15.51 -2.74 0.77
CA LEU A 116 -16.54 -3.51 1.47
C LEU A 116 -16.37 -3.52 3.00
N SER A 117 -15.13 -3.44 3.50
CA SER A 117 -14.88 -3.61 4.93
C SER A 117 -13.78 -2.70 5.45
N ARG A 118 -14.11 -1.84 6.43
CA ARG A 118 -13.14 -0.92 7.05
C ARG A 118 -12.12 -1.67 7.91
N ARG A 119 -12.55 -2.73 8.62
CA ARG A 119 -11.70 -3.51 9.54
C ARG A 119 -10.49 -4.14 8.86
N TRP A 120 -10.65 -4.63 7.63
CA TRP A 120 -9.59 -5.31 6.88
C TRP A 120 -8.95 -4.42 5.81
N SER A 121 -9.46 -3.21 5.63
CA SER A 121 -8.99 -2.26 4.60
C SER A 121 -7.50 -1.95 4.71
N ALA A 122 -7.00 -1.72 5.93
CA ALA A 122 -5.60 -1.37 6.16
C ALA A 122 -4.65 -2.50 5.74
N GLU A 123 -4.91 -3.73 6.19
CA GLU A 123 -4.07 -4.88 5.87
C GLU A 123 -4.18 -5.28 4.39
N ALA A 124 -5.40 -5.35 3.85
CA ALA A 124 -5.61 -5.66 2.44
C ALA A 124 -4.89 -4.66 1.52
N THR A 125 -4.92 -3.37 1.86
CA THR A 125 -4.21 -2.32 1.13
C THR A 125 -2.69 -2.48 1.20
N ARG A 126 -2.13 -2.92 2.34
CA ARG A 126 -0.68 -3.17 2.47
C ARG A 126 -0.26 -4.35 1.59
N HIS A 127 -0.98 -5.46 1.66
CA HIS A 127 -0.73 -6.63 0.81
C HIS A 127 -0.85 -6.31 -0.68
N LEU A 128 -1.90 -5.58 -1.06
CA LEU A 128 -2.10 -5.12 -2.44
C LEU A 128 -0.89 -4.33 -2.95
N LYS A 129 -0.45 -3.33 -2.18
CA LYS A 129 0.71 -2.49 -2.53
C LYS A 129 1.99 -3.31 -2.65
N ALA A 130 2.24 -4.22 -1.70
CA ALA A 130 3.43 -5.08 -1.73
C ALA A 130 3.47 -5.92 -3.00
N ILE A 131 2.35 -6.54 -3.37
CA ILE A 131 2.26 -7.36 -4.59
C ILE A 131 2.44 -6.52 -5.84
N LEU A 132 1.79 -5.35 -5.93
CA LEU A 132 1.96 -4.45 -7.08
C LEU A 132 3.41 -3.98 -7.23
N ILE A 133 4.12 -3.70 -6.12
CA ILE A 133 5.55 -3.34 -6.16
C ILE A 133 6.39 -4.51 -6.68
N VAL A 134 6.12 -5.75 -6.21
CA VAL A 134 6.82 -6.94 -6.73
C VAL A 134 6.56 -7.13 -8.22
N ILE A 135 5.31 -7.01 -8.68
CA ILE A 135 4.97 -7.08 -10.10
C ILE A 135 5.71 -5.98 -10.88
N CYS A 136 5.69 -4.74 -10.39
CA CYS A 136 6.40 -3.62 -10.99
C CYS A 136 7.91 -3.89 -11.12
N LEU A 137 8.55 -4.39 -10.06
CA LEU A 137 9.98 -4.69 -10.05
C LEU A 137 10.33 -5.84 -10.99
N THR A 138 9.51 -6.89 -11.05
CA THR A 138 9.75 -8.01 -11.98
C THR A 138 9.60 -7.57 -13.43
N LEU A 139 8.57 -6.76 -13.75
CA LEU A 139 8.39 -6.20 -15.10
C LEU A 139 9.51 -5.21 -15.43
N ALA A 140 9.92 -4.36 -14.49
CA ALA A 140 11.02 -3.43 -14.71
C ALA A 140 12.35 -4.15 -14.88
N TYR A 141 12.66 -5.12 -14.03
CA TYR A 141 13.88 -5.93 -14.15
C TYR A 141 13.95 -6.66 -15.49
N ARG A 142 12.84 -7.18 -16.01
CA ARG A 142 12.85 -7.93 -17.28
C ARG A 142 12.88 -7.04 -18.52
N ASN A 143 12.40 -5.79 -18.43
CA ASN A 143 12.24 -4.91 -19.59
C ASN A 143 13.18 -3.70 -19.57
N LEU A 144 13.44 -3.09 -18.41
CA LEU A 144 14.38 -1.96 -18.31
C LEU A 144 15.84 -2.44 -18.26
N PHE A 145 16.13 -3.61 -17.66
CA PHE A 145 17.50 -4.13 -17.60
C PHE A 145 18.13 -4.40 -18.98
N PRO A 146 17.47 -5.10 -19.92
CA PRO A 146 18.00 -5.27 -21.27
C PRO A 146 18.07 -3.95 -22.04
N LEU A 147 17.21 -2.98 -21.74
CA LEU A 147 17.29 -1.65 -22.38
C LEU A 147 18.49 -0.83 -21.87
N ALA A 148 18.84 -0.98 -20.59
CA ALA A 148 20.02 -0.34 -20.00
C ALA A 148 21.34 -1.04 -20.37
N THR A 149 21.28 -2.28 -20.85
CA THR A 149 22.45 -3.09 -21.18
C THR A 149 22.52 -3.28 -22.69
N TYR A 150 23.52 -2.70 -23.35
CA TYR A 150 23.70 -2.83 -24.80
C TYR A 150 23.72 -4.29 -25.26
N GLY A 151 22.66 -4.74 -25.94
CA GLY A 151 22.65 -5.96 -26.76
C GLY A 151 21.85 -7.16 -26.26
N LEU A 152 21.05 -7.04 -25.19
CA LEU A 152 20.15 -8.14 -24.79
C LEU A 152 18.76 -7.96 -25.43
N PRO A 153 18.20 -8.99 -26.10
CA PRO A 153 16.82 -8.92 -26.59
C PRO A 153 15.86 -8.86 -25.40
N GLU A 154 14.89 -7.95 -25.45
CA GLU A 154 13.82 -7.88 -24.47
C GLU A 154 13.04 -9.21 -24.47
N GLN A 155 12.87 -9.80 -23.29
CA GLN A 155 12.31 -11.15 -23.16
C GLN A 155 10.82 -11.24 -23.52
N ASP A 156 10.10 -10.13 -23.46
CA ASP A 156 8.65 -10.06 -23.68
C ASP A 156 8.28 -9.14 -24.87
N ILE A 157 9.17 -8.99 -25.87
CA ILE A 157 8.90 -8.20 -27.09
C ILE A 157 7.59 -8.59 -27.78
N SER A 158 7.17 -9.86 -27.66
CA SER A 158 5.95 -10.38 -28.26
C SER A 158 4.66 -9.75 -27.71
N GLU A 159 4.69 -9.17 -26.50
CA GLU A 159 3.55 -8.41 -25.95
C GLU A 159 3.48 -6.98 -26.50
N GLY A 160 4.58 -6.44 -27.05
CA GLY A 160 4.64 -5.12 -27.66
C GLY A 160 4.17 -3.98 -26.74
N TRP A 161 3.25 -3.15 -27.22
CA TRP A 161 2.73 -1.98 -26.49
C TRP A 161 1.95 -2.34 -25.22
N LEU A 162 1.35 -3.53 -25.16
CA LEU A 162 0.56 -3.98 -23.99
C LEU A 162 1.44 -4.06 -22.75
N LEU A 163 2.70 -4.44 -22.90
CA LEU A 163 3.67 -4.52 -21.82
C LEU A 163 3.90 -3.15 -21.18
N TRP A 164 4.16 -2.14 -22.02
CA TRP A 164 4.42 -0.78 -21.57
C TRP A 164 3.22 -0.20 -20.83
N VAL A 165 2.00 -0.50 -21.29
CA VAL A 165 0.77 -0.11 -20.59
C VAL A 165 0.64 -0.80 -19.24
N LYS A 166 0.87 -2.12 -19.16
CA LYS A 166 0.85 -2.86 -17.89
C LYS A 166 1.87 -2.31 -16.89
N LEU A 167 3.09 -2.01 -17.36
CA LEU A 167 4.15 -1.44 -16.55
C LEU A 167 3.79 -0.04 -16.05
N ALA A 168 3.35 0.85 -16.94
CA ALA A 168 2.94 2.21 -16.58
C ALA A 168 1.79 2.19 -15.57
N LEU A 169 0.78 1.37 -15.81
CA LEU A 169 -0.40 1.26 -14.96
C LEU A 169 -0.05 0.69 -13.58
N THR A 170 0.76 -0.38 -13.53
CA THR A 170 1.20 -0.98 -12.27
C THR A 170 2.07 -0.01 -11.47
N THR A 171 2.94 0.75 -12.14
CA THR A 171 3.78 1.79 -11.49
C THR A 171 2.90 2.93 -10.95
N ALA A 172 1.92 3.39 -11.72
CA ALA A 172 1.01 4.44 -11.30
C ALA A 172 0.23 4.03 -10.04
N ILE A 173 -0.35 2.82 -10.04
CA ILE A 173 -1.19 2.35 -8.94
C ILE A 173 -0.36 1.92 -7.72
N GLY A 174 0.75 1.23 -7.94
CA GLY A 174 1.58 0.60 -6.91
C GLY A 174 2.59 1.54 -6.27
N VAL A 175 3.05 2.57 -6.98
CA VAL A 175 4.12 3.48 -6.52
C VAL A 175 3.62 4.92 -6.46
N VAL A 176 3.09 5.46 -7.56
CA VAL A 176 2.76 6.89 -7.63
C VAL A 176 1.59 7.25 -6.70
N LEU A 177 0.49 6.50 -6.76
CA LEU A 177 -0.67 6.73 -5.88
C LEU A 177 -0.32 6.68 -4.38
N PRO A 178 0.35 5.66 -3.83
CA PRO A 178 0.70 5.67 -2.42
C PRO A 178 1.70 6.77 -2.02
N LEU A 179 2.52 7.24 -2.96
CA LEU A 179 3.49 8.30 -2.69
C LEU A 179 2.85 9.69 -2.61
N LEU A 180 1.85 9.96 -3.46
CA LEU A 180 1.20 11.26 -3.54
C LEU A 180 0.09 11.43 -2.50
N LEU A 181 -0.57 10.35 -2.11
CA LEU A 181 -1.75 10.45 -1.27
C LEU A 181 -1.41 10.70 0.20
N PRO A 182 -2.16 11.59 0.88
CA PRO A 182 -2.09 11.78 2.32
C PRO A 182 -2.35 10.47 3.06
N ARG A 183 -1.56 10.20 4.10
CA ARG A 183 -1.76 9.04 4.95
C ARG A 183 -2.92 9.29 5.93
N GLU A 184 -3.71 8.26 6.19
CA GLU A 184 -4.66 8.31 7.30
C GLU A 184 -3.87 8.34 8.62
N PRO A 185 -4.14 9.29 9.53
CA PRO A 185 -3.45 9.33 10.81
C PRO A 185 -3.72 8.02 11.56
N SER A 186 -2.69 7.46 12.20
CA SER A 186 -2.87 6.26 13.02
C SER A 186 -3.82 6.61 14.16
N TRP A 187 -4.93 5.87 14.23
CA TRP A 187 -5.90 5.97 15.32
C TRP A 187 -5.29 5.45 16.63
N HIS A 188 -4.40 6.24 17.22
CA HIS A 188 -3.95 5.99 18.57
C HIS A 188 -4.96 6.53 19.57
N LYS A 189 -5.11 5.77 20.65
CA LYS A 189 -6.15 5.82 21.69
C LYS A 189 -6.32 7.17 22.40
N VAL A 190 -5.46 8.15 22.12
CA VAL A 190 -5.47 9.48 22.73
C VAL A 190 -6.03 10.44 21.68
N ALA A 191 -7.31 10.74 21.84
CA ALA A 191 -8.05 11.65 20.98
C ALA A 191 -7.62 13.10 21.22
N ASP A 192 -6.44 13.47 20.74
CA ASP A 192 -6.15 14.89 20.56
C ASP A 192 -6.84 15.35 19.26
N PRO A 193 -7.65 16.42 19.29
CA PRO A 193 -8.42 16.88 18.13
C PRO A 193 -7.53 17.47 17.01
N ILE A 194 -6.23 17.65 17.26
CA ILE A 194 -5.27 18.24 16.34
C ILE A 194 -4.25 17.18 15.95
N HIS A 195 -4.38 16.64 14.73
CA HIS A 195 -3.39 15.72 14.18
C HIS A 195 -2.11 16.45 13.78
N SER A 196 -0.97 15.80 14.02
CA SER A 196 0.30 16.31 13.55
C SER A 196 0.34 16.37 12.01
N PRO A 197 0.97 17.41 11.43
CA PRO A 197 1.18 17.48 9.99
C PRO A 197 2.08 16.34 9.48
N GLU A 198 2.92 15.76 10.36
CA GLU A 198 3.72 14.57 10.08
C GLU A 198 2.83 13.36 9.75
N GLU A 199 1.79 13.11 10.57
CA GLU A 199 0.94 11.93 10.45
C GLU A 199 -0.03 11.96 9.26
N THR A 200 -0.39 13.16 8.81
CA THR A 200 -1.30 13.38 7.67
C THR A 200 -0.55 13.63 6.36
N SER A 201 0.78 13.72 6.40
CA SER A 201 1.60 13.94 5.21
C SER A 201 1.59 12.73 4.26
N SER A 202 1.79 12.99 2.96
CA SER A 202 2.08 11.94 1.99
C SER A 202 3.51 11.41 2.16
N LEU A 203 3.83 10.22 1.66
CA LEU A 203 5.17 9.65 1.81
C LEU A 203 6.26 10.53 1.19
N ILE A 204 5.97 11.17 0.04
CA ILE A 204 6.91 12.12 -0.55
C ILE A 204 7.16 13.28 0.42
N SER A 205 6.09 13.90 0.93
CA SER A 205 6.19 15.02 1.86
C SER A 205 6.94 14.64 3.15
N LEU A 206 6.77 13.40 3.62
CA LEU A 206 7.48 12.86 4.79
C LEU A 206 8.98 12.67 4.51
N VAL A 207 9.34 12.11 3.36
CA VAL A 207 10.76 11.90 2.96
C VAL A 207 11.47 13.22 2.68
N THR A 208 10.78 14.18 2.04
CA THR A 208 11.34 15.51 1.73
C THR A 208 11.13 16.53 2.85
N TYR A 209 10.59 16.12 3.99
CA TYR A 209 10.22 16.98 5.12
C TYR A 209 9.39 18.22 4.73
N SER A 210 8.65 18.14 3.62
CA SER A 210 7.94 19.29 3.04
C SER A 210 6.76 19.74 3.89
N PHE A 211 6.28 18.88 4.81
CA PHE A 211 5.27 19.26 5.81
C PHE A 211 5.77 20.33 6.81
N LEU A 212 7.09 20.50 6.97
CA LEU A 212 7.68 21.53 7.85
C LEU A 212 7.87 22.88 7.15
N ASN A 213 7.76 22.94 5.82
CA ASN A 213 7.90 24.19 5.05
C ASN A 213 7.11 25.38 5.61
N PRO A 214 5.82 25.27 6.00
CA PRO A 214 5.09 26.38 6.59
C PRO A 214 5.72 26.86 7.91
N THR A 215 6.17 25.94 8.77
CA THR A 215 6.81 26.26 10.05
C THR A 215 8.18 26.92 9.84
N VAL A 216 9.00 26.41 8.92
CA VAL A 216 10.30 27.00 8.57
C VAL A 216 10.14 28.40 7.98
N SER A 217 9.17 28.57 7.08
CA SER A 217 8.84 29.88 6.52
C SER A 217 8.40 30.87 7.59
N LEU A 218 7.57 30.44 8.53
CA LEU A 218 7.12 31.28 9.64
C LEU A 218 8.28 31.63 10.61
N ALA A 219 9.12 30.66 10.95
CA ALA A 219 10.31 30.87 11.77
C ALA A 219 11.29 31.87 11.15
N SER A 220 11.43 31.88 9.81
CA SER A 220 12.32 32.82 9.11
C SER A 220 11.87 34.29 9.20
N ARG A 221 10.59 34.53 9.48
CA ARG A 221 9.99 35.88 9.53
C ARG A 221 9.91 36.44 10.96
N LEU A 222 10.05 35.59 11.97
CA LEU A 222 9.91 35.95 13.37
C LEU A 222 11.28 36.01 14.04
N PRO A 223 11.56 37.00 14.91
CA PRO A 223 12.82 37.05 15.66
C PRO A 223 12.94 35.90 16.67
N HIS A 224 11.82 35.39 17.17
CA HIS A 224 11.72 34.19 17.99
C HIS A 224 10.40 33.48 17.66
N LEU A 225 10.44 32.14 17.56
CA LEU A 225 9.24 31.36 17.30
C LEU A 225 8.57 30.99 18.63
N PRO A 226 7.37 31.53 18.96
CA PRO A 226 6.67 31.17 20.17
C PRO A 226 6.21 29.70 20.15
N TYR A 227 6.12 29.11 21.33
CA TYR A 227 5.78 27.69 21.51
C TYR A 227 4.44 27.31 20.86
N ASP A 228 3.44 28.19 20.93
CA ASP A 228 2.09 27.93 20.41
C ASP A 228 2.03 27.82 18.87
N LEU A 229 3.07 28.25 18.16
CA LEU A 229 3.17 28.17 16.68
C LEU A 229 3.93 26.92 16.21
N LEU A 230 4.44 26.10 17.13
CA LEU A 230 5.05 24.83 16.77
C LEU A 230 3.97 23.82 16.36
N PRO A 231 4.25 22.97 15.37
CA PRO A 231 3.35 21.88 15.03
C PRO A 231 3.20 20.93 16.24
N PRO A 232 2.00 20.38 16.46
CA PRO A 232 1.78 19.43 17.55
C PRO A 232 2.59 18.15 17.32
N LEU A 233 3.01 17.54 18.41
CA LEU A 233 3.76 16.29 18.39
C LEU A 233 2.91 15.17 17.79
N ALA A 234 3.53 14.31 16.98
CA ALA A 234 2.87 13.12 16.46
C ALA A 234 2.41 12.20 17.59
N SER A 235 1.21 11.64 17.48
CA SER A 235 0.62 10.71 18.47
C SER A 235 1.53 9.51 18.76
N ARG A 236 2.26 9.02 17.74
CA ARG A 236 3.23 7.93 17.88
C ARG A 236 4.43 8.27 18.77
N ASN A 237 4.74 9.56 18.92
CA ASN A 237 5.85 10.05 19.74
C ASN A 237 5.37 10.57 21.11
N ASP A 238 4.07 10.50 21.42
CA ASP A 238 3.56 10.89 22.72
C ASP A 238 4.13 9.98 23.82
N ALA A 239 4.65 10.60 24.88
CA ALA A 239 5.21 9.90 26.04
C ALA A 239 4.18 8.96 26.70
N ARG A 240 2.89 9.32 26.69
CA ARG A 240 1.83 8.46 27.23
C ARG A 240 1.71 7.18 26.41
N TYR A 241 1.74 7.31 25.09
CA TYR A 241 1.66 6.18 24.17
C TYR A 241 2.89 5.28 24.29
N LEU A 242 4.09 5.87 24.26
CA LEU A 242 5.34 5.11 24.40
C LEU A 242 5.42 4.39 25.75
N LYS A 243 4.92 4.99 26.83
CA LYS A 243 4.83 4.32 28.13
C LYS A 243 3.94 3.09 28.08
N THR A 244 2.77 3.16 27.43
CA THR A 244 1.86 2.01 27.33
C THR A 244 2.40 0.88 26.47
N GLU A 245 3.10 1.19 25.38
CA GLU A 245 3.74 0.20 24.51
C GLU A 245 4.95 -0.44 25.17
N THR A 246 5.79 0.36 25.82
CA THR A 246 7.06 -0.09 26.41
C THR A 246 6.86 -0.82 27.74
N PHE A 247 5.90 -0.36 28.55
CA PHE A 247 5.56 -0.92 29.85
C PHE A 247 4.11 -1.42 29.84
N PRO A 248 3.81 -2.53 29.13
CA PRO A 248 2.48 -3.12 29.18
C PRO A 248 2.19 -3.49 30.64
N VAL A 249 1.12 -2.92 31.20
CA VAL A 249 0.74 -3.16 32.60
C VAL A 249 0.26 -4.62 32.71
N GLY A 250 1.20 -5.51 32.98
CA GLY A 250 0.99 -6.92 33.25
C GLY A 250 1.31 -7.24 34.71
N LEU A 251 0.24 -7.48 35.48
CA LEU A 251 0.22 -8.28 36.71
C LEU A 251 0.95 -7.70 37.94
N SER A 252 0.39 -6.66 38.57
CA SER A 252 0.49 -6.59 40.04
C SER A 252 -0.53 -7.57 40.64
N HIS A 253 -0.16 -8.85 40.65
CA HIS A 253 -0.77 -9.79 41.58
C HIS A 253 -0.07 -9.59 42.93
N ASN A 254 -0.70 -8.82 43.82
CA ASN A 254 -0.70 -9.07 45.25
C ASN A 254 -1.81 -8.24 45.92
#